data_AF-A0A7V7T2E0-F1
#
_entry.id   AF-A0A7V7T2E0-F1
#
_cell.length_a   1.000
_cell.length_b   1.000
_cell.length_c   1.000
_cell.angle_alpha   90.00
_cell.angle_beta   90.00
_cell.angle_gamma   90.00
#
_symmetry.space_group_name_H-M   'P 1'
#
loop_
_entity.id
_entity.type
_entity.pdbx_description
1 polymer ?
#
loop_
_entity_poly.entity_id
_entity_poly.type
_entity_poly.pdbx_seq_one_letter_code
_entity_poly.pdbx_strand_id
1 'polypeptide(L)'
;MTPFDKSLRDVVKPYLENQGYSFNGKRDFSAIVNGQNSVITFQKGLRGLAGTFTVNLSVEEKTERLGTIRINSWSIFINKFFGDKESLLKAVFLPKDKWWKISENQINMNKTMNDVVKMISDHGLNWIEHNTKS
;
A
#
# COMPACT_ATOMS: atom_id res chain seq x y z
N MET A 1 0.67 6.19 21.76
CA MET A 1 0.44 5.44 20.51
C MET A 1 -0.80 6.00 19.85
N THR A 2 -0.77 6.32 18.55
CA THR A 2 -1.95 6.91 17.88
C THR A 2 -3.06 5.87 17.64
N PRO A 3 -4.34 6.24 17.54
CA PRO A 3 -5.42 5.30 17.20
C PRO A 3 -5.14 4.53 15.91
N PHE A 4 -4.49 5.19 14.94
CA PHE A 4 -3.99 4.56 13.73
C PHE A 4 -2.97 3.44 14.03
N ASP A 5 -1.91 3.75 14.78
CA ASP A 5 -0.86 2.76 15.09
C ASP A 5 -1.40 1.62 15.97
N LYS A 6 -2.36 1.93 16.85
CA LYS A 6 -3.07 0.93 17.65
C LYS A 6 -3.89 0.00 16.75
N SER A 7 -4.72 0.56 15.86
CA SER A 7 -5.55 -0.24 14.94
C SER A 7 -4.70 -1.08 13.98
N LEU A 8 -3.55 -0.56 13.54
CA LEU A 8 -2.61 -1.31 12.73
C LEU A 8 -2.11 -2.55 13.47
N ARG A 9 -1.79 -2.43 14.77
CA ARG A 9 -1.34 -3.53 15.61
C ARG A 9 -2.46 -4.50 16.01
N ASP A 10 -3.66 -3.97 16.26
CA ASP A 10 -4.76 -4.77 16.81
C ASP A 10 -5.57 -5.47 15.71
N VAL A 11 -5.59 -4.92 14.49
CA VAL A 11 -6.43 -5.42 13.38
C VAL A 11 -5.58 -5.98 12.25
N VAL A 12 -4.67 -5.18 11.70
CA VAL A 12 -3.93 -5.56 10.48
C VAL A 12 -2.85 -6.58 10.79
N LYS A 13 -2.08 -6.35 11.85
CA LYS A 13 -0.95 -7.19 12.24
C LYS A 13 -1.34 -8.66 12.40
N PRO A 14 -2.34 -9.06 13.21
CA PRO A 14 -2.68 -10.47 13.36
C PRO A 14 -3.11 -11.10 12.03
N TYR A 15 -3.82 -10.35 11.17
CA TYR A 15 -4.19 -10.83 9.84
C TYR A 15 -2.95 -11.10 8.98
N LEU A 16 -2.05 -10.13 8.83
CA LEU A 16 -0.86 -10.28 7.97
C LEU A 16 0.14 -11.28 8.52
N GLU A 17 0.29 -11.38 9.84
CA GLU A 17 1.13 -12.42 10.47
C GLU A 17 0.58 -13.82 10.20
N ASN A 18 -0.74 -14.01 10.19
CA ASN A 18 -1.35 -15.28 9.78
C ASN A 18 -1.12 -15.61 8.29
N GLN A 19 -0.82 -14.60 7.46
CA GLN A 19 -0.42 -14.78 6.05
C GLN A 19 1.11 -14.91 5.89
N GLY A 20 1.87 -15.02 6.98
CA GLY A 20 3.33 -15.20 6.94
C GLY A 20 4.15 -13.91 6.86
N TYR A 21 3.52 -12.73 6.97
CA TYR A 21 4.25 -11.47 7.03
C TYR A 21 4.77 -11.16 8.43
N SER A 22 5.99 -10.64 8.53
CA SER A 22 6.59 -10.16 9.77
C SER A 22 6.46 -8.64 9.90
N PHE A 23 6.01 -8.16 11.05
CA PHE A 23 5.88 -6.74 11.33
C PHE A 23 7.19 -6.11 11.82
N ASN A 24 7.64 -5.02 11.20
CA ASN A 24 8.90 -4.37 11.57
C ASN A 24 8.82 -3.43 12.80
N GLY A 25 7.67 -3.37 13.47
CA GLY A 25 7.44 -2.51 14.63
C GLY A 25 7.05 -1.07 14.30
N LYS A 26 7.16 -0.66 13.03
CA LYS A 26 6.73 0.65 12.52
C LYS A 26 5.40 0.50 11.81
N ARG A 27 5.42 0.39 10.48
CA ARG A 27 4.23 0.37 9.62
C ARG A 27 4.41 -0.51 8.38
N ASP A 28 5.42 -1.37 8.41
CA ASP A 28 5.76 -2.21 7.28
C ASP A 28 5.72 -3.67 7.70
N PHE A 29 5.25 -4.49 6.76
CA PHE A 29 5.11 -5.92 6.87
C PHE A 29 5.87 -6.56 5.73
N SER A 30 6.72 -7.55 6.03
CA SER A 30 7.54 -8.22 5.02
C SER A 30 7.38 -9.73 5.06
N ALA A 31 7.31 -10.38 3.89
CA ALA A 31 7.29 -11.82 3.74
C ALA A 31 8.18 -12.23 2.56
N ILE A 32 8.63 -13.48 2.54
CA ILE A 32 9.18 -14.09 1.32
C ILE A 32 8.05 -14.84 0.63
N VAL A 33 7.69 -14.42 -0.59
CA VAL A 33 6.64 -15.05 -1.40
C VAL A 33 7.29 -15.49 -2.71
N ASN A 34 7.21 -16.79 -3.03
CA ASN A 34 7.85 -17.39 -4.21
C ASN A 34 9.34 -17.04 -4.36
N GLY A 35 10.09 -16.98 -3.25
CA GLY A 35 11.53 -16.68 -3.25
C GLY A 35 11.88 -15.18 -3.36
N GLN A 36 10.88 -14.30 -3.53
CA GLN A 36 11.07 -12.86 -3.62
C GLN A 36 10.61 -12.14 -2.34
N ASN A 37 11.22 -11.00 -2.03
CA ASN A 37 10.84 -10.22 -0.85
C ASN A 37 9.61 -9.38 -1.17
N SER A 38 8.51 -9.58 -0.44
CA SER A 38 7.29 -8.80 -0.54
C SER A 38 7.17 -7.89 0.67
N VAL A 39 6.81 -6.62 0.44
CA VAL A 39 6.60 -5.62 1.50
C VAL A 39 5.25 -4.94 1.35
N ILE A 40 4.52 -4.82 2.45
CA ILE A 40 3.27 -4.05 2.57
C ILE A 40 3.52 -2.89 3.54
N THR A 41 3.41 -1.66 3.04
CA THR A 41 3.78 -0.44 3.78
C THR A 41 2.56 0.47 3.98
N PHE A 42 2.32 0.90 5.21
CA PHE A 42 1.23 1.83 5.56
C PHE A 42 1.74 3.27 5.70
N GLN A 43 1.32 4.16 4.80
CA GLN A 43 1.85 5.53 4.71
C GLN A 43 0.80 6.58 5.02
N LYS A 44 1.13 7.55 5.87
CA LYS A 44 0.26 8.72 6.11
C LYS A 44 0.39 9.72 4.97
N GLY A 45 -0.71 10.36 4.60
CA GLY A 45 -0.76 11.39 3.57
C GLY A 45 0.07 12.63 3.93
N LEU A 46 0.58 13.30 2.90
CA LEU A 46 1.36 14.54 3.03
C LEU A 46 0.46 15.76 2.87
N ARG A 47 0.72 16.83 3.62
CA ARG A 47 0.13 18.19 3.50
C ARG A 47 -1.37 18.21 3.14
N GLY A 48 -1.70 18.28 1.84
CA GLY A 48 -3.09 18.34 1.34
C GLY A 48 -3.92 17.06 1.59
N LEU A 49 -3.25 15.98 1.96
CA LEU A 49 -3.83 14.70 2.39
C LEU A 49 -3.58 14.44 3.88
N ALA A 50 -3.33 15.50 4.66
CA ALA A 50 -3.24 15.38 6.11
C ALA A 50 -4.53 14.75 6.67
N GLY A 51 -4.37 13.75 7.53
CA GLY A 51 -5.50 12.99 8.07
C GLY A 51 -5.98 11.84 7.18
N THR A 52 -5.24 11.46 6.14
CA THR A 52 -5.47 10.22 5.39
C THR A 52 -4.24 9.31 5.39
N PHE A 53 -4.40 8.08 4.92
CA PHE A 53 -3.32 7.13 4.69
C PHE A 53 -3.57 6.26 3.45
N THR A 54 -2.50 5.64 2.96
CA THR A 54 -2.48 4.63 1.89
C THR A 54 -1.77 3.38 2.35
N VAL A 55 -1.97 2.30 1.59
CA VAL A 55 -1.23 1.05 1.71
C VAL A 55 -0.57 0.76 0.38
N ASN A 56 0.74 0.56 0.41
CA ASN A 56 1.53 0.25 -0.77
C ASN A 56 2.04 -1.19 -0.68
N LEU A 57 1.97 -1.90 -1.79
CA LEU A 57 2.46 -3.27 -1.93
C LEU A 57 3.67 -3.21 -2.88
N SER A 58 4.78 -3.84 -2.49
CA SER A 58 5.99 -3.92 -3.29
C SER A 58 6.58 -5.31 -3.27
N VAL A 59 7.25 -5.66 -4.36
CA VAL A 59 8.03 -6.88 -4.52
C VAL A 59 9.45 -6.45 -4.88
N GLU A 60 10.44 -6.89 -4.11
CA GLU A 60 11.85 -6.57 -4.27
C GLU A 60 12.61 -7.82 -4.77
N GLU A 61 13.37 -7.65 -5.86
CA GLU A 61 14.25 -8.68 -6.40
C GLU A 61 15.58 -8.68 -5.63
N LYS A 62 16.04 -9.88 -5.24
CA LYS A 62 17.17 -10.06 -4.33
C LYS A 62 18.52 -10.09 -5.04
N THR A 63 18.79 -9.13 -5.93
CA THR A 63 20.14 -8.78 -6.40
C THR A 63 20.01 -7.50 -7.22
N GLU A 64 20.75 -6.48 -6.81
CA GLU A 64 20.63 -5.08 -7.27
C GLU A 64 19.42 -4.34 -6.69
N ARG A 65 19.68 -3.15 -6.13
CA ARG A 65 18.65 -2.14 -5.83
C ARG A 65 18.06 -1.66 -7.17
N LEU A 66 17.26 -2.50 -7.80
CA LEU A 66 16.50 -2.13 -8.98
C LEU A 66 15.31 -1.32 -8.52
N GLY A 67 15.45 0.01 -8.66
CA GLY A 67 14.38 0.98 -8.80
C GLY A 67 13.25 0.88 -7.77
N THR A 68 13.20 1.85 -6.86
CA THR A 68 11.93 2.23 -6.22
C THR A 68 10.84 2.28 -7.29
N ILE A 69 9.86 1.36 -7.27
CA ILE A 69 8.60 1.57 -8.00
C ILE A 69 7.88 2.68 -7.24
N ARG A 70 8.23 3.90 -7.63
CA ARG A 70 7.60 5.14 -7.19
C ARG A 70 6.46 5.37 -8.17
N ILE A 71 5.25 4.94 -7.81
CA ILE A 71 4.06 5.44 -8.50
C ILE A 71 3.86 6.87 -7.98
N ASN A 72 4.28 7.87 -8.75
CA ASN A 72 4.19 9.27 -8.40
C ASN A 72 2.99 9.93 -9.11
N SER A 73 2.15 10.69 -8.39
CA SER A 73 1.22 11.63 -9.04
C SER A 73 1.93 12.81 -9.74
N TRP A 74 3.25 12.93 -9.58
CA TRP A 74 4.05 13.97 -10.23
C TRP A 74 4.22 13.75 -11.74
N SER A 75 4.23 12.48 -12.20
CA SER A 75 4.23 12.16 -13.64
C SER A 75 2.90 12.52 -14.31
N ILE A 76 1.78 12.37 -13.60
CA ILE A 76 0.45 12.81 -14.05
C ILE A 76 0.37 14.34 -14.12
N PHE A 77 0.98 15.05 -13.15
CA PHE A 77 0.99 16.52 -13.15
C PHE A 77 1.83 17.10 -14.30
N ILE A 78 3.01 16.53 -14.59
CA ILE A 78 3.84 16.96 -15.74
C ILE A 78 3.16 16.64 -17.08
N ASN A 79 2.55 15.46 -17.24
CA ASN A 79 1.84 15.10 -18.48
C ASN A 79 0.59 15.95 -18.75
N LYS A 80 -0.05 16.49 -17.71
CA LYS A 80 -1.15 17.44 -17.85
C LYS A 80 -0.70 18.79 -18.42
N PHE A 81 0.58 19.14 -18.25
CA PHE A 81 1.17 20.40 -18.74
C PHE A 81 1.96 20.24 -20.05
N PHE A 82 2.51 19.05 -20.37
CA PHE A 82 3.44 18.87 -21.50
C PHE A 82 3.05 17.82 -22.55
N GLY A 83 1.79 17.37 -22.57
CA GLY A 83 1.11 16.86 -23.78
C GLY A 83 1.66 15.57 -24.41
N ASP A 84 0.95 14.46 -24.19
CA ASP A 84 0.88 13.36 -25.16
C ASP A 84 -0.45 12.60 -25.01
N LYS A 85 -1.20 12.48 -26.12
CA LYS A 85 -2.57 11.92 -26.14
C LYS A 85 -2.59 10.40 -25.90
N GLU A 86 -1.48 9.70 -26.17
CA GLU A 86 -1.38 8.26 -25.85
C GLU A 86 -1.19 7.97 -24.36
N SER A 87 -0.58 8.90 -23.61
CA SER A 87 -0.36 8.76 -22.15
C SER A 87 -1.66 8.85 -21.35
N LEU A 88 -2.64 9.62 -21.85
CA LEU A 88 -3.95 9.79 -21.23
C LEU A 88 -4.75 8.48 -21.21
N LEU A 89 -4.67 7.67 -22.28
CA LEU A 89 -5.37 6.39 -22.34
C LEU A 89 -4.77 5.38 -21.36
N LYS A 90 -3.45 5.37 -21.16
CA LYS A 90 -2.79 4.51 -20.15
C LYS A 90 -3.07 4.96 -18.71
N ALA A 91 -3.28 6.26 -18.47
CA ALA A 91 -3.63 6.81 -17.15
C ALA A 91 -5.06 6.47 -16.70
N VAL A 92 -5.96 6.11 -17.62
CA VAL A 92 -7.36 5.76 -17.32
C VAL A 92 -7.50 4.32 -16.80
N PHE A 93 -6.52 3.45 -17.04
CA PHE A 93 -6.55 2.02 -16.66
C PHE A 93 -5.70 1.66 -15.43
N LEU A 94 -5.07 2.64 -14.76
CA LEU A 94 -4.39 2.40 -13.50
C LEU A 94 -5.42 2.38 -12.36
N PRO A 95 -5.36 1.41 -11.42
CA PRO A 95 -6.23 1.42 -10.25
C PRO A 95 -6.03 2.75 -9.51
N LYS A 96 -7.10 3.52 -9.34
CA LYS A 96 -7.06 4.80 -8.63
C LYS A 96 -6.60 4.54 -7.20
N ASP A 97 -5.53 5.23 -6.77
CA ASP A 97 -5.05 5.18 -5.40
C ASP A 97 -6.20 5.39 -4.41
N LYS A 98 -6.43 4.39 -3.54
CA LYS A 98 -7.42 4.50 -2.47
C LYS A 98 -6.78 5.10 -1.24
N TRP A 99 -7.29 6.25 -0.82
CA TRP A 99 -6.92 6.91 0.42
C TRP A 99 -8.01 6.67 1.46
N TRP A 100 -7.61 6.28 2.66
CA TRP A 100 -8.51 6.11 3.79
C TRP A 100 -8.34 7.25 4.78
N LYS A 101 -9.44 7.70 5.39
CA LYS A 101 -9.38 8.72 6.44
C LYS A 101 -8.86 8.11 7.74
N ILE A 102 -7.91 8.81 8.36
CA ILE A 102 -7.49 8.57 9.73
C ILE A 102 -8.59 9.14 10.63
N SER A 103 -8.97 8.38 11.64
CA SER A 103 -9.89 8.83 12.68
C SER A 103 -9.18 8.80 14.02
N GLU A 104 -9.38 9.85 14.82
CA GLU A 104 -8.99 9.84 16.23
C GLU A 104 -9.90 8.94 17.08
N ASN A 105 -11.08 8.58 16.57
CA ASN A 105 -11.96 7.62 17.22
C ASN A 105 -11.50 6.19 16.91
N GLN A 106 -11.18 5.43 17.96
CA GLN A 106 -10.65 4.06 17.83
C GLN A 106 -11.59 3.10 17.11
N ILE A 107 -12.90 3.18 17.35
CA ILE A 107 -13.88 2.28 16.71
C ILE A 107 -13.94 2.54 15.21
N ASN A 108 -13.97 3.81 14.81
CA ASN A 108 -13.96 4.19 13.40
C ASN A 108 -12.63 3.81 12.72
N MET A 109 -11.51 3.99 13.42
CA MET A 109 -10.20 3.60 12.89
C MET A 109 -10.08 2.08 12.70
N ASN A 110 -10.62 1.28 13.63
CA ASN A 110 -10.70 -0.17 13.49
C ASN A 110 -11.56 -0.59 12.28
N LYS A 111 -12.72 0.06 12.07
CA LYS A 111 -13.56 -0.18 10.89
C LYS A 111 -12.80 0.09 9.59
N THR A 112 -12.13 1.24 9.51
CA THR A 112 -11.28 1.59 8.37
C THR A 112 -10.17 0.55 8.14
N MET A 113 -9.52 0.06 9.19
CA MET A 113 -8.49 -0.98 9.06
C MET A 113 -9.05 -2.35 8.64
N ASN A 114 -10.27 -2.69 9.05
CA ASN A 114 -10.95 -3.89 8.54
C ASN A 114 -11.23 -3.78 7.04
N ASP A 115 -11.67 -2.61 6.56
CA ASP A 115 -11.85 -2.37 5.12
C ASP A 115 -10.53 -2.49 4.35
N VAL A 116 -9.42 -2.06 4.95
CA VAL A 116 -8.08 -2.23 4.39
C VAL A 116 -7.70 -3.71 4.33
N VAL A 117 -7.88 -4.46 5.42
CA VAL A 117 -7.62 -5.90 5.46
C VAL A 117 -8.42 -6.62 4.39
N LYS A 118 -9.71 -6.29 4.23
CA LYS A 118 -10.56 -6.85 3.18
C LYS A 118 -9.98 -6.55 1.79
N MET A 119 -9.56 -5.31 1.52
CA MET A 119 -8.96 -4.96 0.23
C MET A 119 -7.62 -5.70 -0.03
N ILE A 120 -6.79 -5.87 1.00
CA ILE A 120 -5.55 -6.65 0.89
C ILE A 120 -5.87 -8.11 0.61
N SER A 121 -6.86 -8.68 1.30
CA SER A 121 -7.31 -10.06 1.12
C SER A 121 -7.84 -10.32 -0.29
N ASP A 122 -8.79 -9.50 -0.73
CA ASP A 122 -9.51 -9.69 -1.99
C ASP A 122 -8.61 -9.48 -3.22
N HIS A 123 -7.66 -8.54 -3.12
CA HIS A 123 -6.90 -8.06 -4.29
C HIS A 123 -5.38 -8.04 -4.08
N GLY A 124 -4.94 -7.63 -2.89
CA GLY A 124 -3.52 -7.34 -2.62
C GLY A 124 -2.63 -8.58 -2.64
N LEU A 125 -3.01 -9.62 -1.88
CA LEU A 125 -2.21 -10.85 -1.79
C LEU A 125 -2.15 -11.58 -3.12
N ASN A 126 -3.30 -11.68 -3.82
CA ASN A 126 -3.34 -12.21 -5.17
C ASN A 126 -2.39 -11.45 -6.10
N TRP A 127 -2.39 -10.11 -6.07
CA TRP A 127 -1.46 -9.32 -6.89
C TRP A 127 0.01 -9.63 -6.55
N ILE A 128 0.37 -9.74 -5.27
CA ILE A 128 1.73 -10.10 -4.84
C ILE A 128 2.12 -11.49 -5.38
N GLU A 129 1.25 -12.49 -5.22
CA GLU A 129 1.53 -13.84 -5.72
C GLU A 129 1.73 -13.87 -7.24
N HIS A 130 0.92 -13.14 -8.00
CA HIS A 130 1.07 -13.08 -9.46
C HIS A 130 2.38 -12.40 -9.89
N ASN A 131 2.83 -11.38 -9.15
CA ASN A 131 4.04 -10.62 -9.49
C ASN A 131 5.33 -11.20 -8.87
N THR A 132 5.22 -12.22 -8.02
CA THR A 132 6.37 -12.95 -7.45
C THR A 132 6.62 -14.29 -8.13
N LYS A 133 5.70 -14.76 -8.98
CA LYS A 133 5.90 -15.93 -9.85
C LYS A 133 6.72 -15.51 -11.08
N SER A 134 8.01 -15.80 -11.06
CA SER A 134 8.91 -15.73 -12.22
C SER A 134 8.55 -16.78 -13.27
#